data_AF-A0A1X0NQW2-F1
#
_entry.id   AF-A0A1X0NQW2-F1
#
_cell.length_a   1.000
_cell.length_b   1.000
_cell.length_c   1.000
_cell.angle_alpha   90.00
_cell.angle_beta   90.00
_cell.angle_gamma   90.00
#
_symmetry.space_group_name_H-M   'P 1'
#
loop_
_entity.id
_entity.type
_entity.pdbx_description
1 polymer ?
#
loop_
_entity_poly.entity_id
_entity_poly.type
_entity_poly.pdbx_seq_one_letter_code
_entity_poly.pdbx_strand_id
1 'polypeptide(L)'
;MTATKRRTTQLLTLWIAWILCTLFTSVLVWGERFDASPSYNEERVRLVTCCDLVEKHWSLLYSWHSSCVKKNVGLEGIARRFWVSPPPAELTSSVPMCVERGQSLSVEFLKAFLEKRLCVGLPVTHTELVRSVYSVFVAENPLSEDELVTLIEEACVKVQQVGIKTWRRSLDVQTVKEAQQIVCAHHCPNKQTIFDGDIYDL
;
A
#
# COMPACT_ATOMS: atom_id res chain seq x y z
N MET A 1 17.51 -24.02 77.50
CA MET A 1 16.64 -24.38 76.35
C MET A 1 16.21 -23.13 75.58
N THR A 2 17.07 -22.49 74.77
CA THR A 2 16.65 -21.27 74.00
C THR A 2 17.46 -20.97 72.74
N ALA A 3 18.47 -21.76 72.36
CA ALA A 3 19.34 -21.43 71.22
C ALA A 3 18.88 -22.05 69.88
N THR A 4 18.20 -23.19 69.91
CA THR A 4 17.82 -23.93 68.69
C THR A 4 16.57 -23.38 68.00
N LYS A 5 15.67 -22.72 68.74
CA LYS A 5 14.38 -22.23 68.21
C LYS A 5 14.53 -20.96 67.34
N ARG A 6 15.63 -20.21 67.48
CA ARG A 6 15.90 -18.96 66.75
C ARG A 6 16.42 -19.18 65.32
N ARG A 7 17.14 -20.27 65.07
CA ARG A 7 17.73 -20.57 63.75
C ARG A 7 16.68 -21.07 62.75
N THR A 8 15.69 -21.84 63.21
CA THR A 8 14.60 -22.34 62.36
C THR A 8 13.70 -21.22 61.85
N THR A 9 13.45 -20.18 62.65
CA THR A 9 12.61 -19.04 62.23
C THR A 9 13.30 -18.15 61.20
N GLN A 10 14.63 -17.96 61.29
CA GLN A 10 15.38 -17.16 60.31
C GLN A 10 15.48 -17.83 58.94
N LEU A 11 15.58 -19.16 58.90
CA LEU A 11 15.58 -19.90 57.65
C LEU A 11 14.22 -19.82 56.94
N LEU A 12 13.12 -19.96 57.66
CA LEU A 12 11.77 -19.86 57.09
C LEU A 12 11.48 -18.48 56.47
N THR A 13 11.93 -17.39 57.10
CA THR A 13 11.74 -16.04 56.55
C THR A 13 12.56 -15.79 55.27
N LEU A 14 13.74 -16.39 55.17
CA LEU A 14 14.58 -16.30 53.96
C LEU A 14 13.96 -17.07 52.78
N TRP A 15 13.37 -18.25 53.03
CA TRP A 15 12.69 -19.03 52.01
C TRP A 15 11.43 -18.34 51.49
N ILE A 16 10.61 -17.75 52.37
CA ILE A 16 9.40 -17.03 51.97
C ILE A 16 9.74 -15.78 51.15
N ALA A 17 10.79 -15.03 51.56
CA ALA A 17 11.26 -13.88 50.79
C ALA A 17 11.79 -14.26 49.40
N TRP A 18 12.48 -15.40 49.29
CA TRP A 18 13.00 -15.88 48.00
C TRP A 18 11.89 -16.38 47.06
N ILE A 19 10.87 -17.06 47.60
CA ILE A 19 9.70 -17.49 46.83
C ILE A 19 8.87 -16.27 46.37
N LEU A 20 8.67 -15.28 47.24
CA LEU A 20 7.98 -14.04 46.87
C LEU A 20 8.77 -13.23 45.82
N CYS A 21 10.10 -13.14 45.94
CA CYS A 21 10.93 -12.48 44.93
C CYS A 21 10.88 -13.18 43.57
N THR A 22 10.91 -14.52 43.54
CA THR A 22 10.85 -15.29 42.28
C THR A 22 9.48 -15.24 41.63
N LEU A 23 8.40 -15.21 42.42
CA LEU A 23 7.04 -15.00 41.91
C LEU A 23 6.87 -13.58 41.35
N PHE A 24 7.38 -12.54 42.04
CA PHE A 24 7.26 -11.15 41.56
C PHE A 24 8.05 -10.89 40.28
N THR A 25 9.22 -11.50 40.11
CA THR A 25 9.98 -11.40 38.85
C THR A 25 9.30 -12.16 37.72
N SER A 26 8.65 -13.30 37.99
CA SER A 26 7.90 -14.03 36.95
C SER A 26 6.66 -13.28 36.45
N VAL A 27 5.96 -12.56 37.33
CA VAL A 27 4.77 -11.75 36.97
C VAL A 27 5.16 -10.48 36.19
N LEU A 28 6.30 -9.84 36.52
CA LEU A 28 6.78 -8.68 35.76
C LEU A 28 7.36 -9.04 34.38
N VAL A 29 7.90 -10.25 34.20
CA VAL A 29 8.42 -10.71 32.90
C VAL A 29 7.30 -11.12 31.92
N TRP A 30 6.09 -11.37 32.41
CA TRP A 30 4.91 -11.72 31.59
C TRP A 30 3.95 -10.55 31.36
N GLY A 31 4.17 -9.39 31.98
CA GLY A 31 3.31 -8.20 31.85
C GLY A 31 3.65 -7.27 30.69
N GLU A 32 4.79 -7.44 30.01
CA GLU A 32 5.29 -6.51 28.96
C GLU A 32 5.49 -7.15 27.58
N ARG A 33 4.98 -8.36 27.36
CA ARG A 33 4.97 -8.96 26.02
C ARG A 33 3.57 -9.43 25.72
N PHE A 34 2.80 -8.64 24.97
CA PHE A 34 1.91 -9.08 23.89
C PHE A 34 1.10 -7.86 23.42
N ASP A 35 1.80 -6.87 22.86
CA ASP A 35 1.20 -5.87 21.95
C ASP A 35 2.26 -5.43 20.92
N ALA A 36 3.10 -6.37 20.48
CA ALA A 36 3.75 -6.23 19.19
C ALA A 36 2.85 -6.93 18.19
N SER A 37 1.82 -6.24 17.70
CA SER A 37 1.23 -6.62 16.40
C SER A 37 2.41 -6.81 15.44
N PRO A 38 2.49 -7.89 14.66
CA PRO A 38 3.49 -7.99 13.61
C PRO A 38 3.14 -6.92 12.56
N SER A 39 3.54 -5.68 12.81
CA SER A 39 3.31 -4.58 11.88
C SER A 39 4.09 -4.90 10.63
N TYR A 40 3.40 -4.92 9.49
CA TYR A 40 4.09 -5.08 8.21
C TYR A 40 5.22 -4.07 8.09
N ASN A 41 6.20 -4.37 7.23
CA ASN A 41 7.11 -3.34 6.79
C ASN A 41 6.32 -2.31 5.96
N GLU A 42 5.81 -1.27 6.62
CA GLU A 42 4.96 -0.23 6.02
C GLU A 42 5.61 0.42 4.80
N GLU A 43 6.93 0.61 4.84
CA GLU A 43 7.68 1.19 3.74
C GLU A 43 7.63 0.27 2.52
N ARG A 44 7.83 -1.04 2.73
CA ARG A 44 7.75 -2.02 1.65
C ARG A 44 6.35 -2.09 1.05
N VAL A 45 5.29 -2.07 1.87
CA VAL A 45 3.89 -2.02 1.38
C VAL A 45 3.64 -0.76 0.55
N ARG A 46 4.15 0.39 0.99
CA ARG A 46 4.02 1.66 0.25
C ARG A 46 4.73 1.63 -1.09
N LEU A 47 5.96 1.09 -1.14
CA LEU A 47 6.73 0.97 -2.37
C LEU A 47 6.03 0.03 -3.36
N VAL A 48 5.63 -1.17 -2.92
CA VAL A 48 4.88 -2.14 -3.75
C VAL A 48 3.61 -1.51 -4.30
N THR A 49 2.84 -0.81 -3.46
CA THR A 49 1.59 -0.18 -3.87
C THR A 49 1.82 0.90 -4.92
N CYS A 50 2.85 1.73 -4.78
CA CYS A 50 3.16 2.72 -5.81
C CYS A 50 3.52 2.06 -7.15
N CYS A 51 4.37 1.03 -7.10
CA CYS A 51 4.79 0.32 -8.31
C CYS A 51 3.60 -0.31 -9.04
N ASP A 52 2.72 -1.01 -8.30
CA ASP A 52 1.51 -1.66 -8.84
C ASP A 52 0.55 -0.65 -9.46
N LEU A 53 0.25 0.44 -8.75
CA LEU A 53 -0.64 1.49 -9.26
C LEU A 53 -0.13 2.11 -10.56
N VAL A 54 1.17 2.42 -10.63
CA VAL A 54 1.75 2.96 -11.86
C VAL A 54 1.69 1.91 -12.96
N GLU A 55 2.09 0.67 -12.71
CA GLU A 55 2.11 -0.40 -13.72
C GLU A 55 0.72 -0.67 -14.30
N LYS A 56 -0.28 -0.81 -13.43
CA LYS A 56 -1.68 -1.07 -13.79
C LYS A 56 -2.29 0.05 -14.63
N HIS A 57 -1.99 1.30 -14.33
CA HIS A 57 -2.66 2.45 -14.95
C HIS A 57 -1.87 3.13 -16.08
N TRP A 58 -0.55 2.89 -16.14
CA TRP A 58 0.34 3.60 -17.06
C TRP A 58 -0.03 3.39 -18.53
N SER A 59 -0.21 2.15 -18.96
CA SER A 59 -0.49 1.83 -20.37
C SER A 59 -1.75 2.55 -20.88
N LEU A 60 -2.77 2.63 -20.04
CA LEU A 60 -4.03 3.31 -20.33
C LEU A 60 -3.84 4.82 -20.41
N LEU A 61 -3.25 5.44 -19.38
CA LEU A 61 -3.02 6.88 -19.35
C LEU A 61 -2.10 7.34 -20.49
N TYR A 62 -1.05 6.57 -20.79
CA TYR A 62 -0.13 6.84 -21.89
C TYR A 62 -0.82 6.72 -23.26
N SER A 63 -1.65 5.69 -23.46
CA SER A 63 -2.44 5.53 -24.68
C SER A 63 -3.38 6.73 -24.92
N TRP A 64 -4.02 7.21 -23.86
CA TRP A 64 -4.87 8.38 -23.91
C TRP A 64 -4.09 9.67 -24.17
N HIS A 65 -2.97 9.87 -23.47
CA HIS A 65 -2.08 11.01 -23.68
C HIS A 65 -1.57 11.06 -25.12
N SER A 66 -1.03 9.96 -25.64
CA SER A 66 -0.54 9.88 -27.03
C SER A 66 -1.65 10.06 -28.06
N SER A 67 -2.89 9.69 -27.75
CA SER A 67 -4.04 9.95 -28.63
C SER A 67 -4.44 11.42 -28.68
N CYS A 68 -4.32 12.16 -27.56
CA CYS A 68 -4.46 13.61 -27.54
C CYS A 68 -3.37 14.29 -28.38
N VAL A 69 -2.13 13.79 -28.34
CA VAL A 69 -1.03 14.28 -29.18
C VAL A 69 -1.38 14.12 -30.67
N LYS A 70 -1.86 12.93 -31.05
CA LYS A 70 -2.16 12.57 -32.44
C LYS A 70 -3.49 13.14 -32.97
N LYS A 71 -4.28 13.84 -32.14
CA LYS A 71 -5.61 14.36 -32.48
C LYS A 71 -6.59 13.29 -32.98
N ASN A 72 -6.58 12.12 -32.34
CA ASN A 72 -7.47 11.02 -32.71
C ASN A 72 -8.93 11.35 -32.37
N VAL A 73 -9.78 11.41 -33.40
CA VAL A 73 -11.22 11.62 -33.26
C VAL A 73 -11.86 10.34 -32.70
N GLY A 74 -12.49 10.41 -31.53
CA GLY A 74 -13.20 9.29 -30.89
C GLY A 74 -12.68 8.85 -29.52
N LEU A 75 -11.55 9.39 -29.06
CA LEU A 75 -10.95 9.07 -27.76
C LEU A 75 -11.90 9.38 -26.58
N GLU A 76 -12.59 10.52 -26.61
CA GLU A 76 -13.52 10.91 -25.55
C GLU A 76 -14.66 9.90 -25.36
N GLY A 77 -15.15 9.29 -26.45
CA GLY A 77 -16.20 8.25 -26.37
C GLY A 77 -15.69 6.93 -25.78
N ILE A 78 -14.41 6.60 -25.97
CA ILE A 78 -13.79 5.41 -25.37
C ILE A 78 -13.50 5.66 -23.89
N ALA A 79 -12.90 6.80 -23.55
CA ALA A 79 -12.64 7.18 -22.17
C ALA A 79 -13.94 7.27 -21.37
N ARG A 80 -14.99 7.89 -21.91
CA ARG A 80 -16.29 7.99 -21.23
C ARG A 80 -16.87 6.61 -20.88
N ARG A 81 -16.67 5.57 -21.71
CA ARG A 81 -17.09 4.19 -21.38
C ARG A 81 -16.29 3.59 -20.23
N PHE A 82 -14.98 3.85 -20.16
CA PHE A 82 -14.15 3.44 -19.03
C PHE A 82 -14.63 4.06 -17.70
N TRP A 83 -15.16 5.27 -17.74
CA TRP A 83 -15.68 6.00 -16.57
C TRP A 83 -17.02 5.48 -16.00
N VAL A 84 -17.77 4.64 -16.72
CA VAL A 84 -19.13 4.22 -16.33
C VAL A 84 -19.16 3.01 -15.39
N SER A 85 -18.08 2.24 -15.27
CA SER A 85 -18.07 1.06 -14.37
C SER A 85 -16.94 1.11 -13.34
N PRO A 86 -17.24 1.16 -12.02
CA PRO A 86 -18.49 1.59 -11.39
C PRO A 86 -18.57 3.14 -11.34
N PRO A 87 -19.76 3.76 -11.43
CA PRO A 87 -19.87 5.17 -11.76
C PRO A 87 -19.87 6.07 -10.51
N PRO A 88 -19.04 7.12 -10.43
CA PRO A 88 -19.44 8.34 -9.74
C PRO A 88 -20.26 9.18 -10.73
N ALA A 89 -21.49 9.50 -10.35
CA ALA A 89 -22.55 10.14 -11.14
C ALA A 89 -22.25 11.57 -11.69
N GLU A 90 -21.01 12.04 -11.66
CA GLU A 90 -20.67 13.46 -11.94
C GLU A 90 -19.63 13.68 -13.04
N LEU A 91 -19.07 12.63 -13.64
CA LEU A 91 -18.12 12.77 -14.76
C LEU A 91 -18.79 12.84 -16.14
N THR A 92 -20.10 12.69 -16.19
CA THR A 92 -20.89 12.79 -17.42
C THR A 92 -21.24 14.26 -17.70
N SER A 93 -20.28 15.04 -18.22
CA SER A 93 -20.46 15.80 -19.48
C SER A 93 -19.54 17.03 -19.69
N SER A 94 -18.79 17.53 -18.69
CA SER A 94 -18.15 18.86 -18.83
C SER A 94 -16.63 18.92 -18.84
N VAL A 95 -15.91 17.85 -18.48
CA VAL A 95 -14.44 17.89 -18.41
C VAL A 95 -13.82 17.48 -19.76
N PRO A 96 -13.15 18.39 -20.50
CA PRO A 96 -12.50 18.04 -21.75
C PRO A 96 -11.33 17.09 -21.48
N MET A 97 -11.20 16.03 -22.26
CA MET A 97 -10.13 15.04 -22.04
C MET A 97 -8.77 15.54 -22.51
N CYS A 98 -8.73 16.23 -23.65
CA CYS A 98 -7.52 16.76 -24.25
C CYS A 98 -7.49 18.29 -24.18
N VAL A 99 -6.29 18.88 -24.06
CA VAL A 99 -6.11 20.33 -24.22
C VAL A 99 -6.08 20.69 -25.71
N GLU A 100 -6.98 21.57 -26.17
CA GLU A 100 -7.11 21.94 -27.59
C GLU A 100 -5.80 22.44 -28.23
N ARG A 101 -4.99 23.17 -27.46
CA ARG A 101 -3.69 23.71 -27.91
C ARG A 101 -2.49 22.89 -27.45
N GLY A 102 -2.67 22.05 -26.42
CA GLY A 102 -1.57 21.44 -25.66
C GLY A 102 -1.26 20.00 -26.02
N GLN A 103 -2.01 19.39 -26.96
CA GLN A 103 -1.75 18.03 -27.47
C GLN A 103 -1.52 16.99 -26.34
N SER A 104 -2.19 17.15 -25.20
CA SER A 104 -1.96 16.33 -24.02
C SER A 104 -3.26 16.20 -23.21
N LEU A 105 -3.26 15.28 -22.24
CA LEU A 105 -4.36 15.18 -21.28
C LEU A 105 -4.55 16.49 -20.51
N SER A 106 -5.81 16.92 -20.40
CA SER A 106 -6.17 18.09 -19.61
C SER A 106 -5.82 17.88 -18.14
N VAL A 107 -5.59 19.00 -17.43
CA VAL A 107 -5.30 18.97 -15.99
C VAL A 107 -6.49 18.38 -15.25
N GLU A 108 -7.69 18.76 -15.67
CA GLU A 108 -8.97 18.43 -15.06
C GLU A 108 -9.28 16.94 -15.22
N PHE A 109 -9.03 16.37 -16.40
CA PHE A 109 -9.19 14.94 -16.64
C PHE A 109 -8.21 14.13 -15.81
N LEU A 110 -6.92 14.52 -15.82
CA LEU A 110 -5.90 13.82 -15.06
C LEU A 110 -6.17 13.92 -13.55
N LYS A 111 -6.60 15.08 -13.06
CA LYS A 111 -7.04 15.26 -11.67
C LYS A 111 -8.17 14.31 -11.32
N ALA A 112 -9.24 14.30 -12.13
CA ALA A 112 -10.37 13.41 -11.90
C ALA A 112 -9.94 11.93 -11.90
N PHE A 113 -9.01 11.55 -12.78
CA PHE A 113 -8.47 10.19 -12.82
C PHE A 113 -7.76 9.83 -11.52
N LEU A 114 -6.85 10.69 -11.06
CA LEU A 114 -6.10 10.46 -9.84
C LEU A 114 -7.04 10.35 -8.63
N GLU A 115 -8.01 11.26 -8.50
CA GLU A 115 -8.92 11.31 -7.36
C GLU A 115 -9.97 10.19 -7.36
N LYS A 116 -10.53 9.85 -8.53
CA LYS A 116 -11.73 8.99 -8.61
C LYS A 116 -11.45 7.59 -9.16
N ARG A 117 -10.26 7.32 -9.71
CA ARG A 117 -9.95 6.04 -10.39
C ARG A 117 -8.66 5.37 -9.99
N LEU A 118 -7.64 6.12 -9.57
CA LEU A 118 -6.34 5.52 -9.25
C LEU A 118 -6.43 4.42 -8.19
N CYS A 119 -7.17 4.65 -7.11
CA CYS A 119 -7.32 3.68 -6.02
C CYS A 119 -8.50 2.70 -6.21
N VAL A 120 -9.16 2.70 -7.38
CA VAL A 120 -10.32 1.82 -7.60
C VAL A 120 -9.83 0.40 -7.94
N GLY A 121 -10.37 -0.58 -7.22
CA GLY A 121 -10.02 -2.00 -7.41
C GLY A 121 -8.66 -2.36 -6.80
N LEU A 122 -8.30 -1.69 -5.70
CA LEU A 122 -7.34 -2.22 -4.74
C LEU A 122 -7.92 -3.49 -4.11
N PRO A 123 -7.09 -4.50 -3.79
CA PRO A 123 -7.56 -5.72 -3.15
C PRO A 123 -8.05 -5.42 -1.73
N VAL A 124 -9.27 -5.86 -1.40
CA VAL A 124 -9.89 -5.64 -0.08
C VAL A 124 -10.29 -6.96 0.59
N THR A 125 -10.25 -8.06 -0.15
CA THR A 125 -10.54 -9.40 0.38
C THR A 125 -9.28 -10.26 0.42
N HIS A 126 -9.25 -11.22 1.35
CA HIS A 126 -8.21 -12.25 1.42
C HIS A 126 -7.87 -12.86 0.05
N THR A 127 -8.89 -13.26 -0.71
CA THR A 127 -8.70 -13.91 -2.02
C THR A 127 -8.07 -12.97 -3.04
N GLU A 128 -8.40 -11.68 -3.01
CA GLU A 128 -7.77 -10.68 -3.87
C GLU A 128 -6.33 -10.42 -3.45
N LEU A 129 -6.06 -10.31 -2.14
CA LEU A 129 -4.71 -10.11 -1.61
C LEU A 129 -3.78 -11.26 -2.00
N VAL A 130 -4.19 -12.52 -1.76
CA VAL A 130 -3.40 -13.71 -2.09
C VAL A 130 -3.16 -13.87 -3.59
N ARG A 131 -4.03 -13.33 -4.45
CA ARG A 131 -3.91 -13.38 -5.92
C ARG A 131 -3.28 -12.13 -6.53
N SER A 132 -2.71 -11.27 -5.71
CA SER A 132 -2.11 -10.00 -6.12
C SER A 132 -0.64 -9.94 -5.74
N VAL A 133 0.02 -8.84 -6.11
CA VAL A 133 1.39 -8.50 -5.70
C VAL A 133 1.59 -8.45 -4.18
N TYR A 134 0.50 -8.44 -3.39
CA TYR A 134 0.51 -8.37 -1.94
C TYR A 134 0.51 -9.74 -1.25
N SER A 135 0.49 -10.85 -2.01
CA SER A 135 0.45 -12.22 -1.50
C SER A 135 1.59 -12.52 -0.52
N VAL A 136 2.77 -11.95 -0.75
CA VAL A 136 3.94 -12.09 0.11
C VAL A 136 3.69 -11.54 1.51
N PHE A 137 2.97 -10.41 1.63
CA PHE A 137 2.62 -9.85 2.94
C PHE A 137 1.60 -10.72 3.66
N VAL A 138 0.62 -11.27 2.95
CA VAL A 138 -0.34 -12.22 3.54
C VAL A 138 0.37 -13.47 4.08
N ALA A 139 1.38 -13.96 3.37
CA ALA A 139 2.19 -15.09 3.83
C ALA A 139 3.05 -14.74 5.07
N GLU A 140 3.56 -13.50 5.15
CA GLU A 140 4.36 -13.01 6.27
C GLU A 140 3.52 -12.81 7.54
N ASN A 141 2.29 -12.31 7.42
CA ASN A 141 1.38 -12.12 8.55
C ASN A 141 -0.10 -12.35 8.18
N PRO A 142 -0.57 -13.60 8.16
CA PRO A 142 -1.94 -13.92 7.75
C PRO A 142 -3.02 -13.49 8.76
N LEU A 143 -2.62 -13.05 9.97
CA LEU A 143 -3.58 -12.65 11.02
C LEU A 143 -3.91 -11.15 11.00
N SER A 144 -3.18 -10.34 10.24
CA SER A 144 -3.35 -8.88 10.20
C SER A 144 -3.74 -8.37 8.81
N GLU A 145 -4.62 -9.05 8.08
CA GLU A 145 -4.99 -8.63 6.71
C GLU A 145 -5.66 -7.25 6.65
N ASP A 146 -6.47 -6.91 7.66
CA ASP A 146 -7.13 -5.59 7.75
C ASP A 146 -6.10 -4.45 7.86
N GLU A 147 -4.99 -4.69 8.57
CA GLU A 147 -3.89 -3.73 8.68
C GLU A 147 -3.17 -3.58 7.33
N LEU A 148 -3.01 -4.66 6.58
CA LEU A 148 -2.45 -4.62 5.22
C LEU A 148 -3.34 -3.80 4.28
N VAL A 149 -4.65 -4.04 4.28
CA VAL A 149 -5.61 -3.27 3.46
C VAL A 149 -5.53 -1.79 3.81
N THR A 150 -5.49 -1.45 5.09
CA THR A 150 -5.34 -0.05 5.55
C THR A 150 -4.05 0.58 5.01
N LEU A 151 -2.92 -0.12 5.10
CA LEU A 151 -1.63 0.37 4.58
C LEU A 151 -1.64 0.55 3.07
N ILE A 152 -2.31 -0.34 2.32
CA ILE A 152 -2.47 -0.24 0.87
C ILE A 152 -3.30 1.01 0.50
N GLU A 153 -4.41 1.24 1.20
CA GLU A 153 -5.25 2.42 0.99
C GLU A 153 -4.49 3.72 1.28
N GLU A 154 -3.80 3.79 2.42
CA GLU A 154 -2.95 4.94 2.77
C GLU A 154 -1.84 5.18 1.75
N ALA A 155 -1.20 4.11 1.28
CA ALA A 155 -0.18 4.19 0.25
C ALA A 155 -0.76 4.75 -1.05
N CYS A 156 -1.96 4.31 -1.47
CA CYS A 156 -2.61 4.85 -2.66
C CYS A 156 -2.91 6.35 -2.53
N VAL A 157 -3.42 6.79 -1.38
CA VAL A 157 -3.66 8.22 -1.11
C VAL A 157 -2.36 9.04 -1.23
N LYS A 158 -1.24 8.50 -0.74
CA LYS A 158 0.08 9.15 -0.91
C LYS A 158 0.47 9.28 -2.39
N VAL A 159 0.20 8.27 -3.21
CA VAL A 159 0.45 8.33 -4.66
C VAL A 159 -0.45 9.36 -5.35
N GLN A 160 -1.71 9.52 -4.93
CA GLN A 160 -2.58 10.61 -5.42
C GLN A 160 -1.98 11.99 -5.11
N GLN A 161 -1.38 12.14 -3.92
CA GLN A 161 -0.79 13.40 -3.45
C GLN A 161 0.54 13.77 -4.12
N VAL A 162 1.22 12.84 -4.80
CA VAL A 162 2.42 13.13 -5.64
C VAL A 162 2.12 14.21 -6.69
N GLY A 163 0.86 14.31 -7.11
CA GLY A 163 0.33 15.47 -7.79
C GLY A 163 0.43 15.44 -9.31
N ILE A 164 -0.44 16.24 -9.93
CA ILE A 164 -0.66 16.27 -11.40
C ILE A 164 0.62 16.59 -12.17
N LYS A 165 1.48 17.46 -11.64
CA LYS A 165 2.72 17.88 -12.32
C LYS A 165 3.67 16.70 -12.54
N THR A 166 3.80 15.84 -11.52
CA THR A 166 4.67 14.67 -11.56
C THR A 166 4.10 13.60 -12.49
N TRP A 167 2.80 13.34 -12.38
CA TRP A 167 2.10 12.44 -13.31
C TRP A 167 2.12 12.93 -14.76
N ARG A 168 2.07 14.24 -14.99
CA ARG A 168 2.25 14.77 -16.35
C ARG A 168 3.66 14.53 -16.87
N ARG A 169 4.67 14.78 -16.05
CA ARG A 169 6.07 14.50 -16.42
C ARG A 169 6.29 13.01 -16.68
N SER A 170 5.66 12.13 -15.91
CA SER A 170 5.74 10.71 -16.19
C SER A 170 5.13 10.43 -17.56
N LEU A 171 3.96 10.99 -17.92
CA LEU A 171 3.34 10.81 -19.24
C LEU A 171 4.19 11.24 -20.45
N ASP A 172 5.18 12.10 -20.25
CA ASP A 172 6.12 12.52 -21.30
C ASP A 172 7.20 11.46 -21.60
N VAL A 173 7.36 10.44 -20.74
CA VAL A 173 8.26 9.29 -20.97
C VAL A 173 7.54 8.16 -21.70
N GLN A 174 8.31 7.23 -22.30
CA GLN A 174 7.73 6.15 -23.10
C GLN A 174 7.53 4.86 -22.31
N THR A 175 8.31 4.66 -21.24
CA THR A 175 8.36 3.37 -20.54
C THR A 175 7.74 3.44 -19.15
N VAL A 176 7.07 2.36 -18.74
CA VAL A 176 6.50 2.23 -17.38
C VAL A 176 7.58 2.36 -16.30
N LYS A 177 8.79 1.83 -16.58
CA LYS A 177 9.93 1.89 -15.68
C LYS A 177 10.34 3.33 -15.35
N GLU A 178 10.44 4.19 -16.36
CA GLU A 178 10.76 5.61 -16.16
C GLU A 178 9.61 6.34 -15.47
N ALA A 179 8.36 5.99 -15.80
CA ALA A 179 7.20 6.55 -15.12
C ALA A 179 7.17 6.20 -13.62
N GLN A 180 7.49 4.95 -13.25
CA GLN A 180 7.64 4.49 -11.87
C GLN A 180 8.74 5.27 -11.14
N GLN A 181 9.90 5.48 -11.78
CA GLN A 181 10.97 6.28 -11.17
C GLN A 181 10.55 7.74 -10.90
N ILE A 182 9.73 8.32 -11.77
CA ILE A 182 9.24 9.69 -11.62
C ILE A 182 8.16 9.79 -10.52
N VAL A 183 7.22 8.84 -10.47
CA VAL A 183 6.08 8.89 -9.54
C VAL A 183 6.44 8.33 -8.16
N CYS A 184 7.13 7.19 -8.12
CA CYS A 184 7.47 6.47 -6.90
C CYS A 184 8.83 6.87 -6.31
N ALA A 185 9.61 7.70 -7.01
CA ALA A 185 10.98 8.06 -6.63
C ALA A 185 11.91 6.86 -6.38
N HIS A 186 11.54 5.69 -6.89
CA HIS A 186 12.28 4.43 -6.74
C HIS A 186 12.20 3.64 -8.05
N HIS A 187 13.21 2.80 -8.31
CA HIS A 187 13.13 1.81 -9.36
C HIS A 187 12.29 0.61 -8.90
N CYS A 188 11.27 0.23 -9.66
CA CYS A 188 10.45 -0.95 -9.38
C CYS A 188 10.86 -2.13 -10.28
N PRO A 189 11.86 -2.95 -9.91
CA PRO A 189 12.15 -4.17 -10.67
C PRO A 189 11.03 -5.18 -10.41
N ASN A 190 10.16 -5.37 -11.40
CA ASN A 190 9.18 -6.45 -11.40
C ASN A 190 9.87 -7.77 -11.80
N LYS A 191 9.66 -8.82 -11.01
CA LYS A 191 9.98 -10.21 -11.32
C LYS A 191 8.66 -10.99 -11.46
N GLN A 192 8.42 -11.55 -12.62
CA GLN A 192 7.37 -12.54 -12.79
C GLN A 192 7.82 -13.88 -12.22
N THR A 193 7.03 -14.42 -11.31
CA THR A 193 7.19 -15.78 -10.80
C THR A 193 6.05 -16.65 -11.30
N ILE A 194 6.34 -17.92 -11.56
CA ILE A 194 5.36 -18.89 -12.08
C ILE A 194 4.28 -19.20 -11.03
N PHE A 195 4.60 -19.00 -9.74
CA PHE A 195 3.76 -19.43 -8.62
C PHE A 195 2.99 -18.27 -7.98
N ASP A 196 3.63 -17.10 -7.85
CA ASP A 196 3.08 -15.98 -7.07
C ASP A 196 2.67 -14.78 -7.95
N GLY A 197 2.87 -14.88 -9.28
CA GLY A 197 2.57 -13.79 -10.21
C GLY A 197 3.67 -12.72 -10.24
N ASP A 198 3.28 -11.46 -10.50
CA ASP A 198 4.17 -10.30 -10.45
C ASP A 198 4.61 -10.03 -9.00
N ILE A 199 5.91 -10.05 -8.72
CA ILE A 199 6.49 -9.66 -7.43
C ILE A 199 7.52 -8.56 -7.68
N TYR A 200 7.47 -7.50 -6.87
CA TYR A 200 8.51 -6.47 -6.89
C TYR A 200 9.69 -6.85 -5.97
N ASP A 201 10.90 -6.79 -6.52
CA ASP A 201 12.16 -7.02 -5.79
C ASP A 201 12.68 -5.69 -5.20
N LEU A 202 12.01 -5.24 -4.13
CA LEU A 202 12.23 -3.95 -3.46
C LEU A 202 12.98 -4.12 -2.15
#